data_AF-A0A3C1ZBW6-F1
#
_entry.id   AF-A0A3C1ZBW6-F1
#
_cell.length_a   1.000
_cell.length_b   1.000
_cell.length_c   1.000
_cell.angle_alpha   90.00
_cell.angle_beta   90.00
_cell.angle_gamma   90.00
#
_symmetry.space_group_name_H-M   'P 1'
#
loop_
_entity.id
_entity.type
_entity.pdbx_description
1 polymer ?
#
loop_
_entity_poly.entity_id
_entity_poly.type
_entity_poly.pdbx_seq_one_letter_code
_entity_poly.pdbx_strand_id
1 'polypeptide(L)'
;KVVSELQLMYKDAGLKLDIVHLGGDEVASGAWDQAPDVQALMQRHGLKNAHQVNEYYVRRVTDMLTARGIKFEGWQEVALDHDKAFNDVVAPRVAGVNAWSTIGSRDVVPYRLANDGYPVILSNVTNFYMDMAYSWHQYERGLHWGGKVDELDAWSALPWNIYASARLTWEGDSLNAATAHEGKVRLEKPQNIIGVQSQLWAETVRDFDQVLDYTLPKVLGMVERGWNANPEWAGKLADTQAYEEARHQFNLKVGARELPVLKAKGYNFHIGQPGLKVVNGQLLANAQYPGVVVRYTLDGSEPTVMSPQWTAPVALAGGQPPVIKARAYYLGHESVTTYLFKK
;
A
#
# COMPACT_ATOMS: atom_id res chain seq x y z
N LYS A 1 22.45 -1.58 -24.38
CA LYS A 1 21.46 -1.67 -25.49
C LYS A 1 20.10 -1.16 -25.04
N VAL A 2 19.42 -1.80 -24.08
CA VAL A 2 18.07 -1.41 -23.61
C VAL A 2 17.91 0.08 -23.34
N VAL A 3 18.75 0.68 -22.48
CA VAL A 3 18.70 2.11 -22.15
C VAL A 3 18.80 3.00 -23.40
N SER A 4 19.64 2.63 -24.37
CA SER A 4 19.80 3.41 -25.60
C SER A 4 18.54 3.35 -26.47
N GLU A 5 17.86 2.21 -26.54
CA GLU A 5 16.60 2.10 -27.27
C GLU A 5 15.49 2.90 -26.59
N LEU A 6 15.42 2.88 -25.25
CA LEU A 6 14.49 3.72 -24.50
C LEU A 6 14.73 5.22 -24.74
N GLN A 7 16.00 5.65 -24.77
CA GLN A 7 16.33 7.04 -25.10
C GLN A 7 15.86 7.44 -26.50
N LEU A 8 15.95 6.54 -27.49
CA LEU A 8 15.44 6.78 -28.83
C LEU A 8 13.91 6.92 -28.83
N MET A 9 13.20 6.01 -28.15
CA MET A 9 11.73 6.09 -28.02
C MET A 9 11.27 7.39 -27.34
N TYR A 10 11.95 7.81 -26.27
CA TYR A 10 11.65 9.09 -25.61
C TYR A 10 11.92 10.26 -26.53
N LYS A 11 13.05 10.25 -27.25
CA LYS A 11 13.38 11.29 -28.23
C LYS A 11 12.34 11.38 -29.34
N ASP A 12 11.87 10.24 -29.86
CA ASP A 12 10.82 10.19 -30.89
C ASP A 12 9.49 10.76 -30.38
N ALA A 13 9.20 10.61 -29.08
CA ALA A 13 8.06 11.23 -28.41
C ALA A 13 8.28 12.72 -28.04
N GLY A 14 9.43 13.31 -28.35
CA GLY A 14 9.78 14.69 -27.97
C GLY A 14 10.10 14.86 -26.48
N LEU A 15 10.41 13.77 -25.78
CA LEU A 15 10.71 13.73 -24.36
C LEU A 15 12.19 13.39 -24.11
N LYS A 16 12.66 13.71 -22.90
CA LYS A 16 13.98 13.27 -22.41
C LYS A 16 13.78 12.13 -21.42
N LEU A 17 14.55 11.06 -21.56
CA LEU A 17 14.64 10.02 -20.54
C LEU A 17 15.57 10.53 -19.43
N ASP A 18 15.01 10.94 -18.30
CA ASP A 18 15.78 11.46 -17.15
C ASP A 18 16.08 10.39 -16.10
N ILE A 19 15.19 9.39 -15.97
CA ILE A 19 15.23 8.39 -14.92
C ILE A 19 14.95 7.00 -15.51
N VAL A 20 15.70 5.99 -15.05
CA VAL A 20 15.41 4.57 -15.31
C VAL A 20 15.31 3.81 -13.99
N HIS A 21 14.20 3.14 -13.75
CA HIS A 21 14.03 2.25 -12.60
C HIS A 21 14.67 0.88 -12.90
N LEU A 22 15.62 0.45 -12.06
CA LEU A 22 16.38 -0.79 -12.25
C LEU A 22 15.69 -2.04 -11.71
N GLY A 23 14.62 -1.87 -10.93
CA GLY A 23 14.07 -2.95 -10.11
C GLY A 23 15.04 -3.23 -8.96
N GLY A 24 15.61 -4.43 -8.96
CA GLY A 24 16.65 -4.85 -8.02
C GLY A 24 16.12 -5.55 -6.76
N ASP A 25 14.82 -5.82 -6.71
CA ASP A 25 14.13 -6.53 -5.63
C ASP A 25 14.47 -8.02 -5.57
N GLU A 26 14.45 -8.56 -4.35
CA GLU A 26 14.38 -10.00 -4.02
C GLU A 26 15.36 -10.93 -4.75
N VAL A 27 16.60 -10.49 -5.00
CA VAL A 27 17.65 -11.40 -5.48
C VAL A 27 17.95 -12.45 -4.41
N ALA A 28 17.51 -13.68 -4.64
CA ALA A 28 17.62 -14.77 -3.68
C ALA A 28 19.08 -15.08 -3.30
N SER A 29 19.30 -15.36 -2.01
CA SER A 29 20.59 -15.87 -1.52
C SER A 29 20.94 -17.16 -2.26
N GLY A 30 22.19 -17.28 -2.72
CA GLY A 30 22.65 -18.46 -3.44
C GLY A 30 22.31 -18.51 -4.93
N ALA A 31 21.58 -17.54 -5.50
CA ALA A 31 21.10 -17.58 -6.89
C ALA A 31 22.23 -17.72 -7.94
N TRP A 32 23.45 -17.37 -7.58
CA TRP A 32 24.57 -17.15 -8.50
C TRP A 32 25.93 -17.55 -7.91
N ASP A 33 25.96 -18.07 -6.68
CA ASP A 33 27.18 -18.45 -5.96
C ASP A 33 27.99 -19.55 -6.67
N GLN A 34 27.28 -20.41 -7.41
CA GLN A 34 27.87 -21.52 -8.17
C GLN A 34 28.13 -21.19 -9.64
N ALA A 35 27.83 -19.97 -10.09
CA ALA A 35 28.04 -19.57 -11.48
C ALA A 35 29.55 -19.31 -11.74
N PRO A 36 30.20 -20.03 -12.69
CA PRO A 36 31.63 -19.87 -12.96
C PRO A 36 32.04 -18.43 -13.31
N ASP A 37 31.20 -17.73 -14.07
CA ASP A 37 31.46 -16.34 -14.46
C ASP A 37 31.42 -15.37 -13.28
N VAL A 38 30.58 -15.65 -12.28
CA VAL A 38 30.48 -14.85 -11.05
C VAL A 38 31.68 -15.10 -10.16
N GLN A 39 32.11 -16.35 -10.03
CA GLN A 39 33.34 -16.69 -9.33
C GLN A 39 34.57 -16.04 -9.97
N ALA A 40 34.63 -16.03 -11.31
CA ALA A 40 35.69 -15.34 -12.04
C ALA A 40 35.64 -13.81 -11.85
N LEU A 41 34.44 -13.20 -11.81
CA LEU A 41 34.25 -11.79 -11.51
C LEU A 41 34.73 -11.46 -10.09
N MET A 42 34.34 -12.28 -9.12
CA MET A 42 34.75 -12.14 -7.72
C MET A 42 36.27 -12.19 -7.58
N GLN A 43 36.92 -13.15 -8.22
CA GLN A 43 38.39 -13.25 -8.24
C GLN A 43 39.04 -12.02 -8.88
N ARG A 44 38.52 -11.55 -10.03
CA ARG A 44 39.06 -10.40 -10.77
C ARG A 44 38.98 -9.10 -9.98
N HIS A 45 37.90 -8.90 -9.23
CA HIS A 45 37.63 -7.65 -8.52
C HIS A 45 37.82 -7.74 -7.00
N GLY A 46 38.28 -8.89 -6.48
CA GLY A 46 38.49 -9.10 -5.04
C GLY A 46 37.21 -9.08 -4.21
N LEU A 47 36.07 -9.47 -4.80
CA LEU A 47 34.76 -9.46 -4.14
C LEU A 47 34.61 -10.73 -3.29
N LYS A 48 34.18 -10.57 -2.04
CA LYS A 48 34.20 -11.63 -1.02
C LYS A 48 32.92 -12.44 -0.94
N ASN A 49 31.79 -11.86 -1.31
CA ASN A 49 30.47 -12.45 -1.16
C ASN A 49 29.47 -11.87 -2.16
N ALA A 50 28.29 -12.49 -2.27
CA ALA A 50 27.23 -12.06 -3.18
C ALA A 50 26.78 -10.60 -2.97
N HIS A 51 26.79 -10.08 -1.73
CA HIS A 51 26.46 -8.69 -1.45
C HIS A 51 27.43 -7.73 -2.17
N GLN A 52 28.74 -7.98 -2.08
CA GLN A 52 29.73 -7.17 -2.81
C GLN A 52 29.63 -7.30 -4.33
N VAL A 53 29.13 -8.44 -4.83
CA VAL A 53 28.86 -8.57 -6.25
C VAL A 53 27.61 -7.78 -6.67
N ASN A 54 26.58 -7.71 -5.82
CA ASN A 54 25.45 -6.81 -6.02
C ASN A 54 25.89 -5.33 -6.02
N GLU A 55 26.72 -4.93 -5.06
CA GLU A 55 27.33 -3.58 -5.02
C GLU A 55 28.10 -3.26 -6.31
N TYR A 56 28.91 -4.21 -6.80
CA TYR A 56 29.60 -4.08 -8.08
C TYR A 56 28.62 -3.88 -9.23
N TYR A 57 27.55 -4.67 -9.29
CA TYR A 57 26.51 -4.56 -10.32
C TYR A 57 25.82 -3.19 -10.27
N VAL A 58 25.33 -2.77 -9.10
CA VAL A 58 24.67 -1.46 -8.91
C VAL A 58 25.63 -0.35 -9.33
N ARG A 59 26.88 -0.34 -8.86
CA ARG A 59 27.85 0.69 -9.24
C ARG A 59 28.10 0.73 -10.75
N ARG A 60 28.27 -0.43 -11.39
CA ARG A 60 28.47 -0.52 -12.83
C ARG A 60 27.28 0.02 -13.61
N VAL A 61 26.06 -0.34 -13.22
CA VAL A 61 24.84 0.14 -13.91
C VAL A 61 24.65 1.64 -13.72
N THR A 62 24.89 2.14 -12.51
CA THR A 62 24.75 3.58 -12.22
C THR A 62 25.81 4.41 -12.91
N ASP A 63 27.05 3.92 -13.06
CA ASP A 63 28.08 4.57 -13.89
C ASP A 63 27.63 4.66 -15.36
N MET A 64 27.04 3.59 -15.91
CA MET A 64 26.53 3.59 -17.28
C MET A 64 25.38 4.58 -17.50
N LEU A 65 24.46 4.72 -16.53
CA LEU A 65 23.36 5.68 -16.60
C LEU A 65 23.85 7.13 -16.42
N THR A 66 24.72 7.36 -15.45
CA THR A 66 25.30 8.68 -15.15
C THR A 66 26.05 9.23 -16.37
N ALA A 67 26.83 8.40 -17.08
CA ALA A 67 27.53 8.78 -18.31
C ALA A 67 26.57 9.23 -19.44
N ARG A 68 25.28 8.94 -19.34
CA ARG A 68 24.22 9.34 -20.28
C ARG A 68 23.38 10.51 -19.75
N GLY A 69 23.72 11.07 -18.58
CA GLY A 69 22.92 12.09 -17.90
C GLY A 69 21.58 11.56 -17.38
N ILE A 70 21.48 10.25 -17.13
CA ILE A 70 20.28 9.58 -16.62
C ILE A 70 20.52 9.22 -15.15
N LYS A 71 19.59 9.58 -14.27
CA LYS A 71 19.54 9.08 -12.89
C LYS A 71 18.84 7.72 -12.85
N PHE A 72 19.00 7.00 -11.76
CA PHE A 72 18.30 5.72 -11.60
C PHE A 72 17.37 5.72 -10.39
N GLU A 73 16.37 4.84 -10.46
CA GLU A 73 15.54 4.44 -9.32
C GLU A 73 15.66 2.94 -9.11
N GLY A 74 15.23 2.45 -7.95
CA GLY A 74 15.17 1.03 -7.67
C GLY A 74 14.38 0.73 -6.41
N TRP A 75 14.04 -0.55 -6.23
CA TRP A 75 13.56 -1.03 -4.95
C TRP A 75 14.66 -0.92 -3.90
N GLN A 76 14.28 -0.78 -2.63
CA GLN A 76 15.19 -0.61 -1.47
C GLN A 76 16.47 -1.47 -1.49
N GLU A 77 16.43 -2.67 -2.06
CA GLU A 77 17.57 -3.58 -2.18
C GLU A 77 18.77 -2.97 -2.92
N VAL A 78 18.57 -1.96 -3.77
CA VAL A 78 19.69 -1.23 -4.43
C VAL A 78 20.45 -0.30 -3.49
N ALA A 79 19.94 -0.10 -2.27
CA ALA A 79 20.44 0.86 -1.29
C ALA A 79 20.61 0.26 0.12
N LEU A 80 20.13 -0.95 0.36
CA LEU A 80 20.12 -1.58 1.69
C LEU A 80 21.46 -2.21 2.06
N ASP A 81 21.79 -2.08 3.34
CA ASP A 81 22.91 -2.76 4.03
C ASP A 81 24.30 -2.46 3.45
N HIS A 82 24.43 -1.39 2.67
CA HIS A 82 25.71 -0.88 2.17
C HIS A 82 26.42 0.00 3.20
N ASP A 83 27.75 0.01 3.13
CA ASP A 83 28.54 0.91 3.98
C ASP A 83 28.42 2.38 3.54
N LYS A 84 28.86 3.29 4.42
CA LYS A 84 28.81 4.73 4.15
C LYS A 84 29.61 5.11 2.89
N ALA A 85 30.75 4.48 2.64
CA ALA A 85 31.60 4.82 1.50
C ALA A 85 30.93 4.47 0.17
N PHE A 86 30.20 3.35 0.12
CA PHE A 86 29.36 3.00 -1.02
C PHE A 86 28.21 4.01 -1.20
N ASN A 87 27.49 4.30 -0.11
CA ASN A 87 26.33 5.21 -0.14
C ASN A 87 26.72 6.62 -0.59
N ASP A 88 27.85 7.16 -0.12
CA ASP A 88 28.35 8.49 -0.53
C ASP A 88 28.61 8.59 -2.04
N VAL A 89 28.93 7.47 -2.70
CA VAL A 89 29.17 7.41 -4.15
C VAL A 89 27.86 7.21 -4.93
N VAL A 90 26.97 6.34 -4.45
CA VAL A 90 25.79 5.91 -5.19
C VAL A 90 24.60 6.83 -4.97
N ALA A 91 24.31 7.24 -3.73
CA ALA A 91 23.13 8.04 -3.39
C ALA A 91 22.99 9.32 -4.24
N PRO A 92 24.05 10.10 -4.55
CA PRO A 92 23.94 11.28 -5.42
C PRO A 92 23.46 11.00 -6.86
N ARG A 93 23.56 9.74 -7.31
CA ARG A 93 23.18 9.28 -8.66
C ARG A 93 21.74 8.75 -8.72
N VAL A 94 21.12 8.57 -7.56
CA VAL A 94 19.77 8.05 -7.41
C VAL A 94 18.77 9.20 -7.53
N ALA A 95 17.65 8.97 -8.21
CA ALA A 95 16.50 9.88 -8.23
C ALA A 95 15.49 9.54 -7.13
N GLY A 96 15.31 8.25 -6.83
CA GLY A 96 14.41 7.74 -5.80
C GLY A 96 14.69 6.27 -5.49
N VAL A 97 14.41 5.86 -4.26
CA VAL A 97 14.43 4.47 -3.80
C VAL A 97 13.05 4.12 -3.27
N ASN A 98 12.39 3.15 -3.87
CA ASN A 98 11.09 2.67 -3.43
C ASN A 98 11.27 1.77 -2.19
N ALA A 99 11.00 2.34 -1.02
CA ALA A 99 11.05 1.64 0.26
C ALA A 99 9.72 0.95 0.53
N TRP A 100 9.69 -0.38 0.39
CA TRP A 100 8.44 -1.15 0.29
C TRP A 100 8.22 -2.11 1.46
N SER A 101 9.29 -2.68 2.00
CA SER A 101 9.19 -3.73 3.01
C SER A 101 9.01 -3.11 4.39
N THR A 102 7.75 -2.95 4.81
CA THR A 102 7.39 -2.26 6.07
C THR A 102 6.62 -3.14 7.05
N ILE A 103 6.78 -4.47 6.94
CA ILE A 103 6.18 -5.45 7.85
C ILE A 103 7.20 -5.92 8.90
N GLY A 104 6.71 -6.18 10.12
CA GLY A 104 7.53 -6.67 11.23
C GLY A 104 8.72 -5.75 11.53
N SER A 105 9.90 -6.34 11.70
CA SER A 105 11.15 -5.60 12.00
C SER A 105 11.69 -4.76 10.85
N ARG A 106 11.09 -4.82 9.65
CA ARG A 106 11.51 -4.06 8.47
C ARG A 106 10.81 -2.71 8.35
N ASP A 107 9.85 -2.38 9.21
CA ASP A 107 9.19 -1.07 9.26
C ASP A 107 10.14 0.13 9.43
N VAL A 108 11.38 -0.11 9.88
CA VAL A 108 12.46 0.86 10.01
C VAL A 108 13.20 1.19 8.70
N VAL A 109 13.04 0.38 7.65
CA VAL A 109 13.80 0.48 6.39
C VAL A 109 13.72 1.87 5.75
N PRO A 110 12.54 2.50 5.59
CA PRO A 110 12.48 3.82 4.94
C PRO A 110 13.33 4.88 5.65
N TYR A 111 13.39 4.85 6.99
CA TYR A 111 14.15 5.83 7.76
C TYR A 111 15.65 5.55 7.76
N ARG A 112 16.06 4.27 7.73
CA ARG A 112 17.48 3.93 7.53
C ARG A 112 17.99 4.47 6.20
N LEU A 113 17.28 4.19 5.11
CA LEU A 113 17.64 4.67 3.77
C LEU A 113 17.70 6.19 3.69
N ALA A 114 16.70 6.88 4.25
CA ALA A 114 16.68 8.33 4.30
C ALA A 114 17.88 8.88 5.09
N ASN A 115 18.20 8.29 6.24
CA ASN A 115 19.35 8.69 7.06
C ASN A 115 20.70 8.37 6.39
N ASP A 116 20.76 7.34 5.54
CA ASP A 116 21.93 6.98 4.74
C ASP A 116 22.14 7.90 3.52
N GLY A 117 21.21 8.82 3.26
CA GLY A 117 21.36 9.86 2.25
C GLY A 117 20.59 9.62 0.95
N TYR A 118 19.83 8.53 0.86
CA TYR A 118 19.06 8.21 -0.34
C TYR A 118 17.76 9.02 -0.40
N PRO A 119 17.35 9.50 -1.59
CA PRO A 119 16.00 9.99 -1.80
C PRO A 119 15.02 8.80 -1.74
N VAL A 120 14.14 8.78 -0.75
CA VAL A 120 13.19 7.70 -0.47
C VAL A 120 11.82 8.06 -0.98
N ILE A 121 11.25 7.16 -1.78
CA ILE A 121 9.84 7.14 -2.15
C ILE A 121 9.16 6.10 -1.26
N LEU A 122 8.24 6.55 -0.40
CA LEU A 122 7.50 5.65 0.47
C LEU A 122 6.57 4.78 -0.37
N SER A 123 6.83 3.48 -0.30
CA SER A 123 6.16 2.43 -1.05
C SER A 123 5.66 1.33 -0.12
N ASN A 124 5.43 1.67 1.15
CA ASN A 124 5.02 0.77 2.23
C ASN A 124 3.94 -0.22 1.75
N VAL A 125 4.23 -1.52 1.82
CA VAL A 125 3.26 -2.56 1.43
C VAL A 125 1.95 -2.45 2.20
N THR A 126 2.01 -2.05 3.47
CA THR A 126 0.86 -1.92 4.37
C THR A 126 -0.05 -0.74 4.05
N ASN A 127 0.33 0.14 3.10
CA ASN A 127 -0.40 1.38 2.82
C ASN A 127 -0.63 1.58 1.32
N PHE A 128 0.33 1.20 0.48
CA PHE A 128 0.38 1.67 -0.91
C PHE A 128 0.26 0.57 -1.96
N TYR A 129 0.27 -0.71 -1.57
CA TYR A 129 0.10 -1.83 -2.51
C TYR A 129 -1.38 -2.09 -2.80
N MET A 130 -1.81 -1.71 -4.00
CA MET A 130 -3.19 -1.81 -4.48
C MET A 130 -3.58 -3.25 -4.83
N ASP A 131 -2.63 -4.10 -5.15
CA ASP A 131 -2.78 -5.55 -5.40
C ASP A 131 -3.14 -6.37 -4.16
N MET A 132 -3.02 -5.78 -2.96
CA MET A 132 -3.47 -6.43 -1.71
C MET A 132 -5.00 -6.51 -1.66
N ALA A 133 -5.55 -7.48 -0.94
CA ALA A 133 -6.98 -7.55 -0.70
C ALA A 133 -7.49 -6.34 0.12
N TYR A 134 -8.72 -5.87 -0.15
CA TYR A 134 -9.35 -4.80 0.65
C TYR A 134 -9.65 -5.25 2.08
N SER A 135 -9.86 -6.55 2.29
CA SER A 135 -10.07 -7.13 3.61
C SER A 135 -9.61 -8.58 3.66
N TRP A 136 -9.56 -9.15 4.86
CA TRP A 136 -9.23 -10.56 5.10
C TRP A 136 -10.32 -11.55 4.65
N HIS A 137 -11.35 -11.07 3.98
CA HIS A 137 -12.47 -11.89 3.56
C HIS A 137 -12.03 -12.84 2.42
N GLN A 138 -12.32 -14.13 2.54
CA GLN A 138 -11.82 -15.18 1.62
C GLN A 138 -12.23 -15.01 0.14
N TYR A 139 -13.28 -14.23 -0.14
CA TYR A 139 -13.73 -13.93 -1.50
C TYR A 139 -13.30 -12.54 -1.99
N GLU A 140 -12.54 -11.79 -1.19
CA GLU A 140 -11.84 -10.61 -1.70
C GLU A 140 -10.75 -11.01 -2.67
N ARG A 141 -10.57 -10.19 -3.70
CA ARG A 141 -9.49 -10.38 -4.66
C ARG A 141 -8.24 -9.69 -4.15
N GLY A 142 -7.09 -10.25 -4.53
CA GLY A 142 -5.79 -9.70 -4.23
C GLY A 142 -4.93 -10.62 -3.39
N LEU A 143 -3.64 -10.32 -3.39
CA LEU A 143 -2.69 -10.98 -2.50
C LEU A 143 -2.88 -10.44 -1.08
N HIS A 144 -2.22 -11.05 -0.11
CA HIS A 144 -2.34 -10.62 1.30
C HIS A 144 -1.05 -10.88 2.08
N TRP A 145 0.09 -11.02 1.39
CA TRP A 145 1.37 -11.32 2.04
C TRP A 145 1.85 -10.14 2.90
N GLY A 146 1.48 -8.91 2.54
CA GLY A 146 1.82 -7.68 3.28
C GLY A 146 0.67 -7.12 4.11
N GLY A 147 -0.48 -7.79 4.14
CA GLY A 147 -1.69 -7.36 4.85
C GLY A 147 -2.88 -7.11 3.93
N LYS A 148 -3.95 -6.54 4.50
CA LYS A 148 -5.03 -5.92 3.72
C LYS A 148 -4.69 -4.44 3.47
N VAL A 149 -5.12 -3.89 2.34
CA VAL A 149 -4.99 -2.47 2.03
C VAL A 149 -6.29 -1.97 1.43
N ASP A 150 -6.95 -1.04 2.11
CA ASP A 150 -8.07 -0.24 1.61
C ASP A 150 -7.65 1.23 1.40
N GLU A 151 -8.57 2.09 0.98
CA GLU A 151 -8.26 3.50 0.75
C GLU A 151 -7.88 4.27 2.02
N LEU A 152 -8.32 3.79 3.20
CA LEU A 152 -7.97 4.41 4.48
C LEU A 152 -6.54 4.10 4.86
N ASP A 153 -6.01 2.95 4.45
CA ASP A 153 -4.62 2.57 4.75
C ASP A 153 -3.63 3.55 4.06
N ALA A 154 -3.86 3.91 2.79
CA ALA A 154 -3.08 4.94 2.10
C ALA A 154 -3.33 6.34 2.67
N TRP A 155 -4.61 6.67 2.94
CA TRP A 155 -4.98 7.96 3.52
C TRP A 155 -4.36 8.16 4.90
N SER A 156 -4.23 7.12 5.72
CA SER A 156 -3.70 7.19 7.08
C SER A 156 -2.18 7.24 7.16
N ALA A 157 -1.48 7.03 6.04
CA ALA A 157 -0.03 7.07 6.02
C ALA A 157 0.50 8.45 6.45
N LEU A 158 1.59 8.49 7.22
CA LEU A 158 2.23 9.71 7.68
C LEU A 158 3.69 9.72 7.21
N PRO A 159 4.02 10.43 6.10
CA PRO A 159 5.32 10.33 5.45
C PRO A 159 6.53 10.60 6.35
N TRP A 160 6.40 11.52 7.30
CA TRP A 160 7.45 11.86 8.28
C TRP A 160 7.24 11.22 9.65
N ASN A 161 6.18 10.42 9.82
CA ASN A 161 5.95 9.63 11.04
C ASN A 161 5.36 8.25 10.69
N ILE A 162 6.10 7.46 9.91
CA ILE A 162 5.60 6.21 9.31
C ILE A 162 5.05 5.23 10.35
N TYR A 163 5.62 5.17 11.55
CA TYR A 163 5.17 4.27 12.62
C TYR A 163 3.79 4.63 13.15
N ALA A 164 3.39 5.90 13.04
CA ALA A 164 2.06 6.39 13.40
C ALA A 164 1.04 6.26 12.25
N SER A 165 1.37 5.56 11.17
CA SER A 165 0.44 5.30 10.05
C SER A 165 -0.58 4.21 10.37
N ALA A 166 -0.18 3.20 11.14
CA ALA A 166 -1.05 2.09 11.52
C ALA A 166 -1.92 2.43 12.73
N ARG A 167 -3.12 1.84 12.80
CA ARG A 167 -4.02 1.89 13.97
C ARG A 167 -4.20 0.54 14.63
N LEU A 168 -3.83 -0.52 13.92
CA LEU A 168 -3.92 -1.90 14.38
C LEU A 168 -2.57 -2.58 14.18
N THR A 169 -2.26 -3.56 15.03
CA THR A 169 -1.18 -4.51 14.78
C THR A 169 -1.56 -5.49 13.67
N TRP A 170 -0.62 -6.33 13.27
CA TRP A 170 -0.88 -7.43 12.33
C TRP A 170 -1.97 -8.38 12.82
N GLU A 171 -2.01 -8.64 14.13
CA GLU A 171 -2.98 -9.48 14.82
C GLU A 171 -4.36 -8.81 14.98
N GLY A 172 -4.46 -7.52 14.65
CA GLY A 172 -5.68 -6.74 14.76
C GLY A 172 -5.88 -6.04 16.11
N ASP A 173 -4.86 -6.00 16.97
CA ASP A 173 -4.91 -5.31 18.25
C ASP A 173 -4.74 -3.80 18.06
N SER A 174 -5.37 -2.98 18.91
CA SER A 174 -5.24 -1.52 18.86
C SER A 174 -3.79 -1.08 19.06
N LEU A 175 -3.26 -0.30 18.12
CA LEU A 175 -1.94 0.32 18.20
C LEU A 175 -2.05 1.78 18.64
N ASN A 176 -1.28 2.18 19.65
CA ASN A 176 -1.18 3.58 20.04
C ASN A 176 -0.22 4.33 19.09
N ALA A 177 -0.78 5.12 18.19
CA ALA A 177 -0.02 5.90 17.21
C ALA A 177 0.98 6.89 17.84
N ALA A 178 0.71 7.40 19.05
CA ALA A 178 1.59 8.33 19.74
C ALA A 178 2.91 7.69 20.19
N THR A 179 2.88 6.39 20.53
CA THR A 179 4.04 5.65 21.07
C THR A 179 4.61 4.60 20.11
N ALA A 180 4.01 4.42 18.93
CA ALA A 180 4.40 3.39 17.94
C ALA A 180 5.87 3.48 17.44
N HIS A 181 6.54 4.60 17.70
CA HIS A 181 7.93 4.85 17.34
C HIS A 181 8.96 4.44 18.41
N GLU A 182 8.52 4.10 19.62
CA GLU A 182 9.40 3.79 20.74
C GLU A 182 10.31 2.58 20.41
N GLY A 183 11.61 2.72 20.70
CA GLY A 183 12.60 1.68 20.42
C GLY A 183 12.99 1.52 18.94
N LYS A 184 12.46 2.35 18.03
CA LYS A 184 12.73 2.27 16.59
C LYS A 184 13.66 3.39 16.10
N VAL A 185 14.25 3.19 14.93
CA VAL A 185 15.09 4.19 14.24
C VAL A 185 14.27 5.45 14.01
N ARG A 186 14.84 6.63 14.32
CA ARG A 186 14.20 7.93 14.10
C ARG A 186 14.62 8.50 12.76
N LEU A 187 13.73 9.30 12.16
CA LEU A 187 14.03 10.03 10.93
C LEU A 187 14.89 11.26 11.27
N GLU A 188 16.14 11.26 10.83
CA GLU A 188 17.10 12.35 11.06
C GLU A 188 17.23 13.27 9.83
N LYS A 189 16.97 12.73 8.64
CA LYS A 189 17.03 13.46 7.36
C LYS A 189 15.67 13.49 6.67
N PRO A 190 14.68 14.25 7.20
CA PRO A 190 13.31 14.26 6.65
C PRO A 190 13.21 14.77 5.20
N GLN A 191 14.15 15.61 4.75
CA GLN A 191 14.24 16.08 3.37
C GLN A 191 14.51 14.96 2.35
N ASN A 192 14.96 13.80 2.83
CA ASN A 192 15.22 12.65 1.98
C ASN A 192 13.96 11.80 1.77
N ILE A 193 12.85 12.06 2.47
CA ILE A 193 11.54 11.51 2.08
C ILE A 193 10.98 12.42 0.98
N ILE A 194 10.99 11.96 -0.27
CA ILE A 194 10.68 12.79 -1.44
C ILE A 194 9.29 12.58 -2.02
N GLY A 195 8.57 11.54 -1.57
CA GLY A 195 7.21 11.28 -2.03
C GLY A 195 6.63 9.96 -1.54
N VAL A 196 5.39 9.69 -1.96
CA VAL A 196 4.69 8.42 -1.82
C VAL A 196 4.36 7.88 -3.21
N GLN A 197 4.29 6.56 -3.35
CA GLN A 197 3.87 5.92 -4.59
C GLN A 197 3.07 4.67 -4.27
N SER A 198 1.99 4.43 -5.02
CA SER A 198 1.23 3.19 -5.00
C SER A 198 1.59 2.25 -6.14
N GLN A 199 1.45 0.96 -5.87
CA GLN A 199 1.89 -0.15 -6.69
C GLN A 199 0.67 -0.99 -7.04
N LEU A 200 0.55 -1.42 -8.29
CA LEU A 200 -0.39 -2.45 -8.68
C LEU A 200 0.41 -3.57 -9.35
N TRP A 201 0.70 -4.61 -8.58
CA TRP A 201 1.23 -5.86 -9.13
C TRP A 201 0.11 -6.66 -9.80
N ALA A 202 0.44 -7.37 -10.87
CA ALA A 202 -0.53 -7.87 -11.84
C ALA A 202 -0.65 -9.40 -11.89
N GLU A 203 -0.16 -10.13 -10.88
CA GLU A 203 -0.19 -11.60 -10.85
C GLU A 203 -1.62 -12.16 -10.96
N THR A 204 -2.58 -11.46 -10.35
CA THR A 204 -3.99 -11.87 -10.32
C THR A 204 -4.91 -10.97 -11.15
N VAL A 205 -4.36 -9.93 -11.79
CA VAL A 205 -5.10 -8.99 -12.64
C VAL A 205 -5.16 -9.54 -14.07
N ARG A 206 -6.38 -9.80 -14.56
CA ARG A 206 -6.59 -10.47 -15.86
C ARG A 206 -7.22 -9.59 -16.93
N ASP A 207 -7.77 -8.45 -16.54
CA ASP A 207 -8.42 -7.50 -17.44
C ASP A 207 -8.38 -6.09 -16.83
N PHE A 208 -8.80 -5.09 -17.61
CA PHE A 208 -8.80 -3.70 -17.17
C PHE A 208 -9.89 -3.38 -16.14
N ASP A 209 -10.99 -4.12 -16.12
CA ASP A 209 -12.01 -3.95 -15.08
C ASP A 209 -11.47 -4.35 -13.70
N GLN A 210 -10.57 -5.34 -13.64
CA GLN A 210 -9.82 -5.70 -12.46
C GLN A 210 -8.77 -4.64 -12.09
N VAL A 211 -8.10 -4.00 -13.07
CA VAL A 211 -7.24 -2.83 -12.76
C VAL A 211 -8.04 -1.77 -12.01
N LEU A 212 -9.25 -1.46 -12.49
CA LEU A 212 -10.14 -0.49 -11.85
C LEU A 212 -10.64 -0.96 -10.48
N ASP A 213 -11.06 -2.20 -10.34
CA ASP A 213 -11.54 -2.81 -9.07
C ASP A 213 -10.48 -2.74 -7.96
N TYR A 214 -9.24 -3.10 -8.27
CA TYR A 214 -8.12 -3.06 -7.32
C TYR A 214 -7.69 -1.63 -6.98
N THR A 215 -7.77 -0.70 -7.93
CA THR A 215 -7.27 0.67 -7.78
C THR A 215 -8.30 1.61 -7.18
N LEU A 216 -9.58 1.46 -7.51
CA LEU A 216 -10.66 2.35 -7.11
C LEU A 216 -11.52 1.69 -6.03
N PRO A 217 -11.65 2.29 -4.83
CA PRO A 217 -11.26 3.67 -4.48
C PRO A 217 -9.87 3.84 -3.82
N LYS A 218 -9.04 2.80 -3.64
CA LYS A 218 -7.75 2.88 -2.92
C LYS A 218 -6.89 4.09 -3.29
N VAL A 219 -6.77 4.38 -4.57
CA VAL A 219 -5.97 5.47 -5.13
C VAL A 219 -6.34 6.84 -4.55
N LEU A 220 -7.59 7.04 -4.13
CA LEU A 220 -8.03 8.31 -3.55
C LEU A 220 -7.34 8.61 -2.23
N GLY A 221 -7.04 7.59 -1.43
CA GLY A 221 -6.24 7.73 -0.21
C GLY A 221 -4.79 8.11 -0.52
N MET A 222 -4.20 7.49 -1.54
CA MET A 222 -2.85 7.83 -2.00
C MET A 222 -2.77 9.26 -2.54
N VAL A 223 -3.75 9.69 -3.35
CA VAL A 223 -3.80 11.05 -3.91
C VAL A 223 -3.93 12.08 -2.79
N GLU A 224 -4.85 11.87 -1.84
CA GLU A 224 -4.98 12.75 -0.68
C GLU A 224 -3.67 12.81 0.10
N ARG A 225 -3.02 11.67 0.37
CA ARG A 225 -1.77 11.68 1.14
C ARG A 225 -0.58 12.27 0.39
N GLY A 226 -0.47 12.03 -0.90
CA GLY A 226 0.59 12.59 -1.74
C GLY A 226 0.50 14.11 -1.87
N TRP A 227 -0.73 14.65 -1.86
CA TRP A 227 -0.96 16.10 -1.95
C TRP A 227 -0.96 16.79 -0.58
N ASN A 228 -1.70 16.23 0.38
CA ASN A 228 -1.80 16.68 1.75
C ASN A 228 -0.89 15.83 2.65
N ALA A 229 0.44 15.93 2.45
CA ALA A 229 1.40 15.03 3.10
C ALA A 229 1.46 15.18 4.63
N ASN A 230 1.06 16.32 5.20
CA ASN A 230 1.01 16.55 6.65
C ASN A 230 -0.40 17.02 7.07
N PRO A 231 -1.33 16.10 7.35
CA PRO A 231 -2.70 16.44 7.67
C PRO A 231 -2.79 17.02 9.08
N GLU A 232 -3.79 17.86 9.36
CA GLU A 232 -3.93 18.50 10.68
C GLU A 232 -4.00 17.49 11.85
N TRP A 233 -4.63 16.33 11.64
CA TRP A 233 -4.77 15.30 12.66
C TRP A 233 -3.43 14.62 13.00
N ALA A 234 -2.40 14.70 12.15
CA ALA A 234 -1.08 14.12 12.45
C ALA A 234 -0.38 14.83 13.62
N GLY A 235 -0.73 16.09 13.89
CA GLY A 235 -0.26 16.81 15.08
C GLY A 235 -0.98 16.42 16.37
N LYS A 236 -2.01 15.56 16.31
CA LYS A 236 -2.91 15.23 17.41
C LYS A 236 -3.03 13.72 17.60
N LEU A 237 -1.93 12.97 17.55
CA LEU A 237 -1.95 11.49 17.56
C LEU A 237 -2.58 10.85 18.81
N ALA A 238 -2.64 11.57 19.93
CA ALA A 238 -3.32 11.11 21.14
C ALA A 238 -4.85 11.39 21.13
N ASP A 239 -5.32 12.24 20.22
CA ASP A 239 -6.73 12.59 20.05
C ASP A 239 -7.35 11.71 18.95
N THR A 240 -7.97 10.62 19.37
CA THR A 240 -8.65 9.71 18.45
C THR A 240 -9.85 10.36 17.77
N GLN A 241 -10.49 11.36 18.40
CA GLN A 241 -11.66 12.03 17.84
C GLN A 241 -11.27 12.89 16.63
N ALA A 242 -10.13 13.59 16.68
CA ALA A 242 -9.64 14.36 15.54
C ALA A 242 -9.37 13.49 14.30
N TYR A 243 -8.81 12.29 14.50
CA TYR A 243 -8.59 11.33 13.42
C TYR A 243 -9.92 10.80 12.86
N GLU A 244 -10.84 10.39 13.74
CA GLU A 244 -12.13 9.83 13.34
C GLU A 244 -13.01 10.86 12.60
N GLU A 245 -12.99 12.12 13.01
CA GLU A 245 -13.66 13.21 12.29
C GLU A 245 -13.05 13.43 10.91
N ALA A 246 -11.73 13.49 10.80
CA ALA A 246 -11.07 13.63 9.50
C ALA A 246 -11.36 12.43 8.58
N ARG A 247 -11.40 11.21 9.14
CA ARG A 247 -11.78 9.99 8.42
C ARG A 247 -13.24 10.06 7.95
N HIS A 248 -14.13 10.56 8.79
CA HIS A 248 -15.53 10.77 8.43
C HIS A 248 -15.66 11.72 7.24
N GLN A 249 -14.97 12.85 7.26
CA GLN A 249 -14.96 13.81 6.15
C GLN A 249 -14.40 13.20 4.85
N PHE A 250 -13.33 12.41 4.95
CA PHE A 250 -12.78 11.68 3.81
C PHE A 250 -13.80 10.69 3.23
N ASN A 251 -14.44 9.85 4.06
CA ASN A 251 -15.46 8.92 3.61
C ASN A 251 -16.69 9.62 3.01
N LEU A 252 -17.10 10.77 3.57
CA LEU A 252 -18.16 11.60 2.99
C LEU A 252 -17.79 12.09 1.60
N LYS A 253 -16.55 12.55 1.39
CA LYS A 253 -16.07 13.01 0.09
C LYS A 253 -16.03 11.87 -0.92
N VAL A 254 -15.41 10.74 -0.56
CA VAL A 254 -15.33 9.55 -1.42
C VAL A 254 -16.73 9.07 -1.79
N GLY A 255 -17.56 8.80 -0.78
CA GLY A 255 -18.90 8.25 -0.96
C GLY A 255 -19.87 9.19 -1.65
N ALA A 256 -20.01 10.43 -1.18
CA ALA A 256 -21.05 11.33 -1.66
C ALA A 256 -20.65 12.14 -2.92
N ARG A 257 -19.37 12.14 -3.32
CA ARG A 257 -18.89 12.90 -4.49
C ARG A 257 -18.10 12.06 -5.48
N GLU A 258 -16.98 11.46 -5.04
CA GLU A 258 -16.05 10.83 -5.98
C GLU A 258 -16.65 9.56 -6.62
N LEU A 259 -17.24 8.65 -5.83
CA LEU A 259 -17.87 7.43 -6.37
C LEU A 259 -19.02 7.73 -7.35
N PRO A 260 -19.95 8.67 -7.08
CA PRO A 260 -20.93 9.12 -8.07
C PRO A 260 -20.31 9.63 -9.38
N VAL A 261 -19.19 10.37 -9.32
CA VAL A 261 -18.47 10.85 -10.52
C VAL A 261 -17.87 9.68 -11.30
N LEU A 262 -17.22 8.72 -10.61
CA LEU A 262 -16.69 7.51 -11.23
C LEU A 262 -17.80 6.69 -11.90
N LYS A 263 -18.94 6.54 -11.22
CA LYS A 263 -20.12 5.87 -11.79
C LYS A 263 -20.64 6.57 -13.04
N ALA A 264 -20.77 7.90 -13.00
CA ALA A 264 -21.24 8.68 -14.14
C ALA A 264 -20.29 8.59 -15.35
N LYS A 265 -19.00 8.34 -15.10
CA LYS A 265 -17.98 8.08 -16.13
C LYS A 265 -17.94 6.61 -16.61
N GLY A 266 -18.74 5.73 -16.00
CA GLY A 266 -18.79 4.31 -16.36
C GLY A 266 -17.64 3.47 -15.81
N TYR A 267 -16.90 3.94 -14.81
CA TYR A 267 -15.82 3.17 -14.21
C TYR A 267 -16.32 2.10 -13.24
N ASN A 268 -15.66 0.94 -13.25
CA ASN A 268 -15.79 -0.05 -12.20
C ASN A 268 -15.05 0.41 -10.93
N PHE A 269 -15.55 0.04 -9.75
CA PHE A 269 -14.90 0.28 -8.47
C PHE A 269 -15.41 -0.71 -7.41
N HIS A 270 -14.56 -0.95 -6.41
CA HIS A 270 -14.87 -1.78 -5.26
C HIS A 270 -15.78 -1.04 -4.25
N ILE A 271 -16.60 -1.79 -3.52
CA ILE A 271 -17.30 -1.29 -2.33
C ILE A 271 -17.10 -2.23 -1.14
N GLY A 272 -16.80 -1.66 0.03
CA GLY A 272 -16.56 -2.43 1.24
C GLY A 272 -17.81 -3.13 1.78
N GLN A 273 -17.57 -4.29 2.39
CA GLN A 273 -18.61 -5.07 3.07
C GLN A 273 -19.17 -4.34 4.31
N PRO A 274 -20.45 -4.54 4.66
CA PRO A 274 -21.03 -3.92 5.85
C PRO A 274 -20.46 -4.55 7.13
N GLY A 275 -20.19 -3.76 8.16
CA GLY A 275 -19.88 -4.29 9.48
C GLY A 275 -21.16 -4.76 10.18
N LEU A 276 -21.09 -5.90 10.88
CA LEU A 276 -22.21 -6.45 11.65
C LEU A 276 -21.81 -6.68 13.11
N LYS A 277 -22.72 -6.39 14.03
CA LYS A 277 -22.55 -6.72 15.45
C LYS A 277 -23.90 -6.97 16.10
N VAL A 278 -23.99 -7.99 16.95
CA VAL A 278 -25.13 -8.15 17.86
C VAL A 278 -24.80 -7.52 19.21
N VAL A 279 -25.62 -6.58 19.66
CA VAL A 279 -25.50 -5.93 20.97
C VAL A 279 -26.86 -6.01 21.64
N ASN A 280 -26.93 -6.55 22.86
CA ASN A 280 -28.17 -6.67 23.63
C ASN A 280 -29.34 -7.29 22.84
N GLY A 281 -29.05 -8.33 22.04
CA GLY A 281 -30.07 -9.01 21.22
C GLY A 281 -30.53 -8.26 19.98
N GLN A 282 -29.88 -7.13 19.65
CA GLN A 282 -30.16 -6.35 18.45
C GLN A 282 -29.03 -6.50 17.44
N LEU A 283 -29.36 -6.72 16.17
CA LEU A 283 -28.44 -6.64 15.06
C LEU A 283 -28.21 -5.18 14.68
N LEU A 284 -26.97 -4.72 14.87
CA LEU A 284 -26.46 -3.47 14.35
C LEU A 284 -25.66 -3.74 13.08
N ALA A 285 -25.79 -2.84 12.12
CA ALA A 285 -24.95 -2.82 10.94
C ALA A 285 -24.38 -1.41 10.72
N ASN A 286 -23.31 -1.32 9.94
CA ASN A 286 -22.84 -0.06 9.38
C ASN A 286 -22.38 -0.27 7.93
N ALA A 287 -22.07 0.84 7.26
CA ALA A 287 -21.47 0.83 5.93
C ALA A 287 -20.36 1.89 5.88
N GLN A 288 -19.43 1.70 4.94
CA GLN A 288 -18.24 2.55 4.78
C GLN A 288 -18.58 3.97 4.35
N TYR A 289 -19.57 4.11 3.45
CA TYR A 289 -19.94 5.37 2.82
C TYR A 289 -21.41 5.74 3.05
N PRO A 290 -21.75 7.04 3.07
CA PRO A 290 -23.14 7.49 3.08
C PRO A 290 -23.89 7.02 1.82
N GLY A 291 -25.15 6.63 1.98
CA GLY A 291 -26.02 6.20 0.89
C GLY A 291 -25.87 4.73 0.46
N VAL A 292 -24.92 3.99 1.04
CA VAL A 292 -24.81 2.54 0.86
C VAL A 292 -26.02 1.84 1.47
N VAL A 293 -26.64 0.95 0.70
CA VAL A 293 -27.78 0.15 1.13
C VAL A 293 -27.27 -1.18 1.67
N VAL A 294 -27.53 -1.47 2.94
CA VAL A 294 -27.20 -2.76 3.56
C VAL A 294 -28.43 -3.67 3.52
N ARG A 295 -28.27 -4.85 2.92
CA ARG A 295 -29.28 -5.91 2.88
C ARG A 295 -28.82 -7.07 3.74
N TYR A 296 -29.72 -7.71 4.47
CA TYR A 296 -29.37 -8.80 5.39
C TYR A 296 -30.35 -9.97 5.35
N THR A 297 -29.90 -11.11 5.85
CA THR A 297 -30.70 -12.33 6.04
C THR A 297 -30.41 -12.93 7.41
N LEU A 298 -31.43 -13.52 8.02
CA LEU A 298 -31.34 -14.15 9.35
C LEU A 298 -31.45 -15.68 9.30
N ASP A 299 -31.76 -16.23 8.12
CA ASP A 299 -31.93 -17.66 7.85
C ASP A 299 -30.69 -18.31 7.21
N GLY A 300 -29.63 -17.52 6.98
CA GLY A 300 -28.39 -17.96 6.34
C GLY A 300 -28.39 -17.96 4.81
N SER A 301 -29.49 -17.57 4.17
CA SER A 301 -29.53 -17.37 2.70
C SER A 301 -28.65 -16.18 2.26
N GLU A 302 -28.19 -16.16 1.01
CA GLU A 302 -27.40 -15.02 0.51
C GLU A 302 -28.28 -13.75 0.37
N PRO A 303 -27.87 -12.60 0.92
CA PRO A 303 -28.61 -11.35 0.78
C PRO A 303 -28.64 -10.88 -0.68
N THR A 304 -29.83 -10.64 -1.21
CA THR A 304 -30.05 -10.06 -2.55
C THR A 304 -30.54 -8.62 -2.44
N VAL A 305 -30.67 -7.93 -3.57
CA VAL A 305 -31.32 -6.61 -3.64
C VAL A 305 -32.77 -6.60 -3.13
N MET A 306 -33.43 -7.78 -3.08
CA MET A 306 -34.80 -7.95 -2.59
C MET A 306 -34.87 -8.33 -1.10
N SER A 307 -33.75 -8.66 -0.46
CA SER A 307 -33.71 -8.98 0.97
C SER A 307 -34.07 -7.76 1.83
N PRO A 308 -34.44 -7.94 3.11
CA PRO A 308 -34.70 -6.82 4.01
C PRO A 308 -33.53 -5.82 4.06
N GLN A 309 -33.86 -4.53 3.97
CA GLN A 309 -32.89 -3.46 4.15
C GLN A 309 -32.71 -3.18 5.64
N TRP A 310 -31.46 -3.05 6.08
CA TRP A 310 -31.15 -2.54 7.40
C TRP A 310 -31.28 -1.00 7.39
N THR A 311 -32.14 -0.48 8.25
CA THR A 311 -32.35 0.98 8.45
C THR A 311 -32.24 1.40 9.90
N ALA A 312 -32.31 0.45 10.83
CA ALA A 312 -32.24 0.64 12.28
C ALA A 312 -31.87 -0.70 12.94
N PRO A 313 -31.43 -0.70 14.21
CA PRO A 313 -31.17 -1.95 14.94
C PRO A 313 -32.36 -2.92 14.89
N VAL A 314 -32.09 -4.18 14.53
CA VAL A 314 -33.14 -5.21 14.34
C VAL A 314 -33.15 -6.14 15.53
N ALA A 315 -34.28 -6.25 16.22
CA ALA A 315 -34.44 -7.21 17.32
C ALA A 315 -34.41 -8.65 16.80
N LEU A 316 -33.59 -9.51 17.41
CA LEU A 316 -33.48 -10.92 17.06
C LEU A 316 -34.39 -11.74 17.97
N ALA A 317 -35.68 -11.79 17.62
CA ALA A 317 -36.67 -12.58 18.35
C ALA A 317 -36.29 -14.07 18.33
N GLY A 318 -35.99 -14.65 19.49
CA GLY A 318 -35.47 -16.01 19.61
C GLY A 318 -33.94 -16.11 19.78
N GLY A 319 -33.25 -14.98 19.88
CA GLY A 319 -31.79 -14.92 20.04
C GLY A 319 -31.05 -14.90 18.69
N GLN A 320 -29.72 -14.84 18.75
CA GLN A 320 -28.90 -14.78 17.54
C GLN A 320 -29.03 -16.09 16.73
N PRO A 321 -29.33 -16.03 15.43
CA PRO A 321 -29.33 -17.20 14.56
C PRO A 321 -27.89 -17.73 14.34
N PRO A 322 -27.70 -18.96 13.86
CA PRO A 322 -26.35 -19.55 13.68
C PRO A 322 -25.42 -18.68 12.83
N VAL A 323 -25.96 -18.05 11.79
CA VAL A 323 -25.26 -17.09 10.94
C VAL A 323 -26.21 -15.97 10.51
N ILE A 324 -25.76 -14.73 10.63
CA ILE A 324 -26.37 -13.57 9.99
C ILE A 324 -25.50 -13.20 8.80
N LYS A 325 -26.10 -12.96 7.64
CA LYS A 325 -25.38 -12.51 6.45
C LYS A 325 -25.83 -11.10 6.07
N ALA A 326 -24.91 -10.28 5.59
CA ALA A 326 -25.25 -8.99 5.00
C ALA A 326 -24.38 -8.65 3.79
N ARG A 327 -24.93 -7.86 2.87
CA ARG A 327 -24.22 -7.35 1.71
C ARG A 327 -24.52 -5.86 1.52
N ALA A 328 -23.52 -5.10 1.13
CA ALA A 328 -23.64 -3.70 0.78
C ALA A 328 -23.93 -3.56 -0.73
N TYR A 329 -24.79 -2.61 -1.07
CA TYR A 329 -25.13 -2.25 -2.44
C TYR A 329 -25.03 -0.73 -2.60
N TYR A 330 -24.32 -0.28 -3.64
CA TYR A 330 -24.16 1.14 -3.90
C TYR A 330 -23.89 1.42 -5.38
N LEU A 331 -24.64 2.33 -5.99
CA LEU A 331 -24.44 2.76 -7.39
C LEU A 331 -24.40 1.61 -8.42
N GLY A 332 -25.08 0.50 -8.15
CA GLY A 332 -25.08 -0.70 -9.00
C GLY A 332 -23.89 -1.64 -8.79
N HIS A 333 -23.08 -1.41 -7.75
CA HIS A 333 -22.02 -2.30 -7.28
C HIS A 333 -22.50 -3.03 -6.02
N GLU A 334 -21.90 -4.19 -5.74
CA GLU A 334 -22.16 -4.98 -4.55
C GLU A 334 -20.84 -5.40 -3.87
N SER A 335 -20.85 -5.49 -2.54
CA SER A 335 -19.69 -6.00 -1.79
C SER A 335 -19.67 -7.53 -1.78
N VAL A 336 -18.57 -8.12 -1.30
CA VAL A 336 -18.62 -9.49 -0.76
C VAL A 336 -19.60 -9.58 0.42
N THR A 337 -20.10 -10.78 0.71
CA THR A 337 -21.05 -11.02 1.82
C THR A 337 -20.32 -11.04 3.18
N THR A 338 -20.72 -10.19 4.11
CA THR A 338 -20.31 -10.30 5.52
C THR A 338 -21.01 -11.47 6.18
N TYR A 339 -20.27 -12.29 6.93
CA TYR A 339 -20.79 -13.37 7.77
C TYR A 339 -20.59 -13.04 9.25
N LEU A 340 -21.67 -13.03 10.03
CA LEU A 340 -21.63 -12.95 11.49
C LEU A 340 -22.12 -14.26 12.09
N PHE A 341 -21.19 -15.12 12.47
CA PHE A 341 -21.49 -16.37 13.16
C PHE A 341 -21.85 -16.13 14.61
N LYS A 342 -22.78 -16.94 15.13
CA LYS A 342 -23.06 -17.00 16.56
C LYS A 342 -21.82 -17.51 17.29
N LYS A 343 -21.35 -16.73 18.27
CA LYS A 343 -20.24 -17.13 19.14
C LYS A 343 -20.69 -18.14 20.18
#